data_AF-A0AAD6BSE8-F1
#
_entry.id   AF-A0AAD6BSE8-F1
#
_cell.length_a   1.000
_cell.length_b   1.000
_cell.length_c   1.000
_cell.angle_alpha   90.00
_cell.angle_beta   90.00
_cell.angle_gamma   90.00
#
_symmetry.space_group_name_H-M   'P 1'
#
loop_
_entity.id
_entity.type
_entity.pdbx_description
1 polymer ?
#
loop_
_entity_poly.entity_id
_entity_poly.type
_entity_poly.pdbx_seq_one_letter_code
_entity_poly.pdbx_strand_id
1 'polypeptide(L)'
;MAGQSFLSESMLGWSIFTFILMVILTFCWFYIRKFQSRQESEVVSTITAICALAIALITSALLPVDIFLVSFMKFPNGTYKDWAANNETRGHIEDTVLYGYYTLYSIILFCVFLWIPFVYFYYEERDDDNMNKCSQVKNALKYTVGFAIVCVVLLLIGGQGHISNGFPVVLLPADGLPALSFSISSLTLIGMLAVITYTAYGMSVLPLNLIKGTRSVVYERLENTEDIDDVEHQIEKLKSKCEDGRPLSSRDRANLQELEGKLQVLRRRGRHLDIAERNCCTKVGSALRPLKITLGIFFILVALLFTVALFISNLDKALHSAGISSGFIIFGTNITNPLNELLLVLQPVFPLDYILITVITMYFVVTSMAGIRNMGIWFFWIRLYKIRPKKTRPQALLFLCMILLLIVLHTSYMIYSLAPQYVMYGSQKYLVQ
;
A
#
# COMPACT_ATOMS: atom_id res chain seq x y z
N MET A 1 -10.94 45.42 1.30
CA MET A 1 -9.65 44.74 1.06
C MET A 1 -9.52 43.43 1.84
N ALA A 2 -9.96 43.32 3.10
CA ALA A 2 -9.91 42.05 3.88
C ALA A 2 -10.75 40.89 3.28
N GLY A 3 -11.87 41.18 2.61
CA GLY A 3 -12.68 40.14 1.95
C GLY A 3 -12.04 39.55 0.68
N GLN A 4 -11.19 40.31 -0.01
CA GLN A 4 -10.47 39.83 -1.21
C GLN A 4 -9.28 38.95 -0.84
N SER A 5 -8.57 39.25 0.27
CA SER A 5 -7.48 38.40 0.76
C SER A 5 -8.01 37.05 1.28
N PHE A 6 -9.12 37.04 2.05
CA PHE A 6 -9.74 35.80 2.54
C PHE A 6 -10.23 34.88 1.41
N LEU A 7 -10.84 35.45 0.35
CA LEU A 7 -11.24 34.69 -0.83
C LEU A 7 -10.02 34.12 -1.56
N SER A 8 -8.93 34.89 -1.68
CA SER A 8 -7.70 34.41 -2.31
C SER A 8 -7.02 33.28 -1.52
N GLU A 9 -7.00 33.36 -0.20
CA GLU A 9 -6.42 32.33 0.68
C GLU A 9 -7.26 31.05 0.71
N SER A 10 -8.59 31.18 0.77
CA SER A 10 -9.49 30.03 0.65
C SER A 10 -9.36 29.37 -0.72
N MET A 11 -9.33 30.14 -1.81
CA MET A 11 -9.13 29.61 -3.16
C MET A 11 -7.78 28.90 -3.33
N LEU A 12 -6.72 29.42 -2.71
CA LEU A 12 -5.42 28.75 -2.69
C LEU A 12 -5.49 27.41 -1.94
N GLY A 13 -6.14 27.36 -0.77
CA GLY A 13 -6.33 26.11 -0.02
C GLY A 13 -7.09 25.03 -0.80
N TRP A 14 -8.24 25.39 -1.39
CA TRP A 14 -9.02 24.49 -2.23
C TRP A 14 -8.28 24.05 -3.51
N SER A 15 -7.47 24.94 -4.08
CA SER A 15 -6.62 24.63 -5.23
C SER A 15 -5.55 23.58 -4.88
N ILE A 16 -4.86 23.73 -3.74
CA ILE A 16 -3.86 22.76 -3.27
C ILE A 16 -4.51 21.41 -2.99
N PHE A 17 -5.66 21.40 -2.31
CA PHE A 17 -6.39 20.15 -2.03
C PHE A 17 -6.80 19.42 -3.32
N THR A 18 -7.35 20.16 -4.29
CA THR A 18 -7.77 19.62 -5.58
C THR A 18 -6.56 19.10 -6.37
N PHE A 19 -5.44 19.81 -6.32
CA PHE A 19 -4.19 19.36 -6.95
C PHE A 19 -3.69 18.03 -6.34
N ILE A 20 -3.65 17.92 -5.01
CA ILE A 20 -3.25 16.69 -4.32
C ILE A 20 -4.18 15.54 -4.67
N LEU A 21 -5.50 15.77 -4.65
CA LEU A 21 -6.49 14.77 -5.02
C LEU A 21 -6.31 14.29 -6.47
N MET A 22 -6.04 15.21 -7.40
CA MET A 22 -5.76 14.88 -8.80
C MET A 22 -4.48 14.06 -8.97
N VAL A 23 -3.42 14.36 -8.21
CA VAL A 23 -2.18 13.57 -8.19
C VAL A 23 -2.45 12.15 -7.70
N ILE A 24 -3.21 11.99 -6.61
CA ILE A 24 -3.62 10.69 -6.07
C ILE A 24 -4.42 9.91 -7.12
N LEU A 25 -5.45 10.52 -7.71
CA LEU A 25 -6.28 9.86 -8.74
C LEU A 25 -5.48 9.46 -9.97
N THR A 26 -4.55 10.31 -10.42
CA THR A 26 -3.66 10.02 -11.55
C THR A 26 -2.74 8.84 -11.23
N PHE A 27 -2.17 8.81 -10.03
CA PHE A 27 -1.37 7.69 -9.55
C PHE A 27 -2.20 6.40 -9.50
N CYS A 28 -3.41 6.43 -8.93
CA CYS A 28 -4.30 5.28 -8.85
C CYS A 28 -4.65 4.74 -10.24
N TRP A 29 -5.02 5.62 -11.16
CA TRP A 29 -5.33 5.27 -12.54
C TRP A 29 -4.14 4.58 -13.22
N PHE A 30 -2.95 5.18 -13.14
CA PHE A 30 -1.75 4.62 -13.76
C PHE A 30 -1.34 3.29 -13.11
N TYR A 31 -1.40 3.20 -11.78
CA TYR A 31 -1.05 2.00 -11.04
C TYR A 31 -1.96 0.83 -11.43
N ILE A 32 -3.29 1.00 -11.38
CA ILE A 32 -4.24 -0.06 -11.73
C ILE A 32 -4.07 -0.46 -13.20
N ARG A 33 -4.03 0.50 -14.13
CA ARG A 33 -3.84 0.23 -15.57
C ARG A 33 -2.53 -0.49 -15.89
N LYS A 34 -1.48 -0.28 -15.10
CA LYS A 34 -0.19 -0.95 -15.28
C LYS A 34 -0.25 -2.44 -14.94
N PHE A 35 -1.03 -2.84 -13.93
CA PHE A 35 -1.12 -4.22 -13.47
C PHE A 35 -2.26 -5.02 -14.10
N GLN A 36 -3.32 -4.35 -14.52
CA GLN A 36 -4.49 -4.97 -15.10
C GLN A 36 -4.19 -5.71 -16.42
N SER A 37 -4.80 -6.90 -16.58
CA SER A 37 -4.83 -7.62 -17.85
C SER A 37 -5.60 -6.85 -18.92
N ARG A 38 -5.09 -6.81 -20.15
CA ARG A 38 -5.77 -6.19 -21.30
C ARG A 38 -6.88 -7.05 -21.90
N GLN A 39 -6.88 -8.34 -21.62
CA GLN A 39 -7.83 -9.30 -22.22
C GLN A 39 -9.08 -9.52 -21.36
N GLU A 40 -8.92 -9.47 -20.04
CA GLU A 40 -9.98 -9.75 -19.06
C GLU A 40 -10.44 -8.47 -18.33
N SER A 41 -10.28 -7.29 -18.96
CA SER A 41 -10.59 -6.02 -18.30
C SER A 41 -12.08 -5.68 -18.33
N GLU A 42 -12.67 -5.46 -17.15
CA GLU A 42 -14.06 -5.06 -17.01
C GLU A 42 -14.16 -3.68 -16.31
N VAL A 43 -15.09 -2.84 -16.76
CA VAL A 43 -15.09 -1.42 -16.39
C VAL A 43 -15.44 -1.22 -14.91
N VAL A 44 -16.43 -1.95 -14.39
CA VAL A 44 -16.89 -1.79 -13.00
C VAL A 44 -15.79 -2.19 -12.01
N SER A 45 -15.13 -3.33 -12.24
CA SER A 45 -13.98 -3.75 -11.43
C SER A 45 -12.79 -2.79 -11.49
N THR A 46 -12.51 -2.18 -12.65
CA THR A 46 -11.44 -1.15 -12.74
C THR A 46 -11.73 0.10 -11.95
N ILE A 47 -12.93 0.66 -12.11
CA ILE A 47 -13.34 1.87 -11.41
C ILE A 47 -13.31 1.59 -9.91
N THR A 48 -13.82 0.43 -9.49
CA THR A 48 -13.81 0.01 -8.09
C THR A 48 -12.39 -0.08 -7.52
N ALA A 49 -11.45 -0.71 -8.24
CA ALA A 49 -10.06 -0.80 -7.80
C ALA A 49 -9.39 0.58 -7.73
N ILE A 50 -9.65 1.47 -8.69
CA ILE A 50 -9.13 2.85 -8.68
C ILE A 50 -9.68 3.64 -7.49
N CYS A 51 -11.00 3.57 -7.25
CA CYS A 51 -11.65 4.24 -6.14
C CYS A 51 -11.17 3.69 -4.79
N ALA A 52 -11.12 2.37 -4.61
CA ALA A 52 -10.63 1.76 -3.37
C ALA A 52 -9.17 2.13 -3.08
N LEU A 53 -8.32 2.13 -4.11
CA LEU A 53 -6.94 2.58 -3.99
C LEU A 53 -6.85 4.08 -3.63
N ALA A 54 -7.68 4.92 -4.24
CA ALA A 54 -7.73 6.35 -3.92
C ALA A 54 -8.19 6.58 -2.47
N ILE A 55 -9.21 5.88 -2.00
CA ILE A 55 -9.68 5.94 -0.61
C ILE A 55 -8.56 5.56 0.35
N ALA A 56 -7.80 4.50 0.06
CA ALA A 56 -6.64 4.09 0.87
C ALA A 56 -5.59 5.21 0.95
N LEU A 57 -5.24 5.83 -0.18
CA LEU A 57 -4.23 6.90 -0.22
C LEU A 57 -4.70 8.19 0.44
N ILE A 58 -5.96 8.59 0.23
CA ILE A 58 -6.56 9.77 0.88
C ILE A 58 -6.60 9.56 2.39
N THR A 59 -7.01 8.38 2.85
CA THR A 59 -7.04 8.04 4.29
C THR A 59 -5.65 8.09 4.89
N SER A 60 -4.63 7.58 4.20
CA SER A 60 -3.24 7.67 4.66
C SER A 60 -2.70 9.11 4.66
N ALA A 61 -3.17 9.96 3.75
CA ALA A 61 -2.76 11.36 3.65
C ALA A 61 -3.49 12.26 4.67
N LEU A 62 -4.64 11.84 5.19
CA LEU A 62 -5.36 12.59 6.23
C LEU A 62 -4.55 12.69 7.53
N LEU A 63 -3.79 11.64 7.89
CA LEU A 63 -2.98 11.61 9.10
C LEU A 63 -1.91 12.72 9.18
N PRO A 64 -1.01 12.90 8.19
CA PRO A 64 -0.05 14.00 8.24
C PRO A 64 -0.74 15.39 8.17
N VAL A 65 -1.88 15.49 7.49
CA VAL A 65 -2.69 16.72 7.45
C VAL A 65 -3.24 17.06 8.84
N ASP A 66 -3.74 16.07 9.56
CA ASP A 66 -4.25 16.21 10.93
C ASP A 66 -3.14 16.70 11.90
N ILE A 67 -1.99 16.01 11.90
CA ILE A 67 -0.81 16.41 12.69
C ILE A 67 -0.39 17.85 12.38
N PHE A 68 -0.39 18.23 11.09
CA PHE A 68 -0.09 19.58 10.65
C PHE A 68 -1.11 20.60 11.15
N LEU A 69 -2.40 20.31 11.03
CA LEU A 69 -3.47 21.24 11.38
C LEU A 69 -3.47 21.56 12.87
N VAL A 70 -3.34 20.55 13.73
CA VAL A 70 -3.24 20.71 15.19
C VAL A 70 -2.02 21.54 15.57
N SER A 71 -0.88 21.27 14.93
CA SER A 71 0.36 21.98 15.20
C SER A 71 0.32 23.42 14.66
N PHE A 72 -0.35 23.65 13.53
CA PHE A 72 -0.48 24.97 12.92
C PHE A 72 -1.33 25.93 13.76
N MET A 73 -2.31 25.42 14.53
CA MET A 73 -3.15 26.22 15.43
C MET A 73 -2.43 26.71 16.69
N LYS A 74 -1.31 26.10 17.07
CA LYS A 74 -0.62 26.34 18.34
C LYS A 74 0.74 27.01 18.14
N PHE A 75 1.19 27.72 19.16
CA PHE A 75 2.56 28.16 19.33
C PHE A 75 3.41 27.02 19.95
N PRO A 76 4.76 27.10 19.87
CA PRO A 76 5.64 26.15 20.55
C PRO A 76 5.39 26.04 22.07
N ASN A 77 4.86 27.11 22.67
CA ASN A 77 4.52 27.18 24.11
C ASN A 77 3.19 26.49 24.45
N GLY A 78 2.52 25.85 23.49
CA GLY A 78 1.23 25.18 23.67
C GLY A 78 0.01 26.11 23.65
N THR A 79 0.20 27.42 23.67
CA THR A 79 -0.87 28.42 23.55
C THR A 79 -1.40 28.48 22.11
N TYR A 80 -2.69 28.79 21.95
CA TYR A 80 -3.28 28.96 20.62
C TYR A 80 -2.84 30.29 19.98
N LYS A 81 -2.72 30.30 18.65
CA LYS A 81 -2.51 31.53 17.88
C LYS A 81 -3.75 32.41 17.94
N ASP A 82 -3.60 33.72 17.72
CA ASP A 82 -4.70 34.69 17.85
C ASP A 82 -5.94 34.33 17.01
N TRP A 83 -5.73 33.80 15.79
CA TRP A 83 -6.80 33.35 14.90
C TRP A 83 -7.49 32.05 15.38
N ALA A 84 -6.81 31.25 16.19
CA ALA A 84 -7.29 29.98 16.76
C ALA A 84 -7.66 30.10 18.25
N ALA A 85 -7.53 31.29 18.84
CA ALA A 85 -7.89 31.54 20.24
C ALA A 85 -9.41 31.47 20.46
N ASN A 86 -10.20 31.79 19.43
CA ASN A 86 -11.65 31.63 19.46
C ASN A 86 -12.04 30.14 19.41
N ASN A 87 -12.86 29.71 20.37
CA ASN A 87 -13.32 28.32 20.44
C ASN A 87 -14.15 27.90 19.23
N GLU A 88 -14.92 28.80 18.62
CA GLU A 88 -15.80 28.48 17.49
C GLU A 88 -15.03 28.12 16.22
N THR A 89 -14.01 28.90 15.86
CA THR A 89 -13.17 28.63 14.69
C THR A 89 -12.36 27.34 14.88
N ARG A 90 -11.89 27.08 16.10
CA ARG A 90 -11.20 25.82 16.43
C ARG A 90 -12.15 24.63 16.31
N GLY A 91 -13.34 24.71 16.92
CA GLY A 91 -14.34 23.65 16.89
C GLY A 91 -14.73 23.28 15.46
N HIS A 92 -14.97 24.28 14.59
CA HIS A 92 -15.27 24.02 13.18
C HIS A 92 -14.17 23.22 12.46
N ILE A 93 -12.89 23.54 12.72
CA ILE A 93 -11.77 22.84 12.08
C ILE A 93 -11.62 21.42 12.64
N GLU A 94 -11.69 21.26 13.97
CA GLU A 94 -11.65 19.95 14.63
C GLU A 94 -12.79 19.04 14.15
N ASP A 95 -14.02 19.56 14.10
CA ASP A 95 -15.20 18.84 13.60
C ASP A 95 -15.05 18.46 12.12
N THR A 96 -14.47 19.34 11.30
CA THR A 96 -14.23 19.05 9.88
C THR A 96 -13.29 17.85 9.69
N VAL A 97 -12.19 17.80 10.45
CA VAL A 97 -11.25 16.66 10.40
C VAL A 97 -11.89 15.40 10.96
N LEU A 98 -12.63 15.53 12.07
CA LEU A 98 -13.35 14.43 12.70
C LEU A 98 -14.36 13.78 11.75
N TYR A 99 -15.22 14.59 11.12
CA TYR A 99 -16.15 14.12 10.10
C TYR A 99 -15.43 13.55 8.87
N GLY A 100 -14.26 14.08 8.53
CA GLY A 100 -13.38 13.52 7.50
C GLY A 100 -12.98 12.07 7.80
N TYR A 101 -12.49 11.80 9.02
CA TYR A 101 -12.18 10.43 9.46
C TYR A 101 -13.41 9.54 9.48
N TYR A 102 -14.52 10.00 10.04
CA TYR A 102 -15.76 9.19 10.09
C TYR A 102 -16.27 8.84 8.70
N THR A 103 -16.24 9.79 7.77
CA THR A 103 -16.66 9.58 6.40
C THR A 103 -15.74 8.58 5.71
N LEU A 104 -14.42 8.77 5.77
CA LEU A 104 -13.46 7.86 5.15
C LEU A 104 -13.53 6.46 5.75
N TYR A 105 -13.56 6.32 7.08
CA TYR A 105 -13.65 5.01 7.73
C TYR A 105 -14.99 4.31 7.45
N SER A 106 -16.10 5.05 7.37
CA SER A 106 -17.38 4.49 6.93
C SER A 106 -17.33 4.00 5.49
N ILE A 107 -16.69 4.76 4.59
CA ILE A 107 -16.47 4.36 3.21
C ILE A 107 -15.57 3.11 3.15
N ILE A 108 -14.52 3.01 3.97
CA ILE A 108 -13.68 1.80 4.04
C ILE A 108 -14.52 0.59 4.47
N LEU A 109 -15.34 0.73 5.52
CA LEU A 109 -16.24 -0.33 6.00
C LEU A 109 -17.19 -0.78 4.89
N PHE A 110 -17.83 0.17 4.21
CA PHE A 110 -18.70 -0.08 3.06
C PHE A 110 -17.94 -0.78 1.92
N CYS A 111 -16.75 -0.31 1.58
CA CYS A 111 -15.92 -0.91 0.54
C CYS A 111 -15.56 -2.35 0.85
N VAL A 112 -15.12 -2.64 2.07
CA VAL A 112 -14.64 -3.97 2.47
C VAL A 112 -15.78 -4.98 2.58
N PHE A 113 -16.93 -4.61 3.16
CA PHE A 113 -18.01 -5.56 3.43
C PHE A 113 -19.11 -5.61 2.37
N LEU A 114 -19.28 -4.56 1.57
CA LEU A 114 -20.40 -4.46 0.62
C LEU A 114 -19.90 -4.32 -0.81
N TRP A 115 -19.16 -3.26 -1.12
CA TRP A 115 -18.86 -2.91 -2.52
C TRP A 115 -17.83 -3.84 -3.18
N ILE A 116 -16.68 -4.11 -2.54
CA ILE A 116 -15.66 -4.99 -3.11
C ILE A 116 -16.17 -6.43 -3.25
N PRO A 117 -16.81 -7.05 -2.23
CA PRO A 117 -17.41 -8.37 -2.38
C PRO A 117 -18.47 -8.41 -3.49
N PHE A 118 -19.34 -7.40 -3.58
CA PHE A 118 -20.33 -7.32 -4.66
C PHE A 118 -19.70 -7.32 -6.04
N VAL A 119 -18.70 -6.45 -6.27
CA VAL A 119 -18.03 -6.35 -7.57
C VAL A 119 -17.22 -7.62 -7.87
N TYR A 120 -16.66 -8.27 -6.85
CA TYR A 120 -15.99 -9.57 -6.99
C TYR A 120 -16.94 -10.66 -7.52
N PHE A 121 -18.08 -10.86 -6.85
CA PHE A 121 -19.06 -11.87 -7.28
C PHE A 121 -19.75 -11.50 -8.59
N TYR A 122 -19.98 -10.21 -8.83
CA TYR A 122 -20.50 -9.72 -10.10
C TYR A 122 -19.58 -10.09 -11.26
N TYR A 123 -18.26 -9.96 -11.07
CA TYR A 123 -17.28 -10.36 -12.07
C TYR A 123 -17.23 -11.88 -12.27
N GLU A 124 -17.23 -12.68 -11.19
CA GLU A 124 -17.19 -14.15 -11.29
C GLU A 124 -18.38 -14.73 -12.04
N GLU A 125 -19.59 -14.24 -11.77
CA GLU A 125 -20.83 -14.72 -12.40
C GLU A 125 -20.91 -14.36 -13.91
N ARG A 126 -20.03 -13.48 -14.39
CA ARG A 126 -19.99 -13.10 -15.80
C ARG A 126 -19.40 -14.20 -16.68
N ASP A 127 -18.50 -15.02 -16.15
CA ASP A 127 -17.81 -16.05 -16.93
C ASP A 127 -18.76 -17.20 -17.35
N ASP A 128 -20.00 -17.22 -16.84
CA ASP A 128 -21.09 -18.05 -17.34
C ASP A 128 -21.85 -17.33 -18.48
N ASP A 129 -21.44 -17.59 -19.73
CA ASP A 129 -21.84 -16.91 -20.99
C ASP A 129 -23.37 -16.79 -21.27
N ASN A 130 -24.24 -17.40 -20.48
CA ASN A 130 -25.68 -17.51 -20.75
C ASN A 130 -26.60 -16.77 -19.76
N MET A 131 -26.05 -15.95 -18.86
CA MET A 131 -26.83 -15.31 -17.78
C MET A 131 -27.31 -13.89 -18.14
N ASN A 132 -28.62 -13.62 -17.98
CA ASN A 132 -29.18 -12.27 -18.08
C ASN A 132 -28.54 -11.33 -17.04
N LYS A 133 -28.19 -10.08 -17.41
CA LYS A 133 -27.58 -9.07 -16.51
C LYS A 133 -28.33 -8.88 -15.17
N CYS A 134 -29.65 -8.95 -15.19
CA CYS A 134 -30.49 -8.84 -13.98
C CYS A 134 -30.29 -10.05 -13.04
N SER A 135 -30.15 -11.26 -13.60
CA SER A 135 -29.87 -12.47 -12.84
C SER A 135 -28.45 -12.44 -12.24
N GLN A 136 -27.48 -11.93 -13.01
CA GLN A 136 -26.10 -11.73 -12.56
C GLN A 136 -26.01 -10.81 -11.33
N VAL A 137 -26.69 -9.66 -11.35
CA VAL A 137 -26.74 -8.74 -10.20
C VAL A 137 -27.42 -9.40 -8.99
N LYS A 138 -28.51 -10.14 -9.22
CA LYS A 138 -29.24 -10.85 -8.15
C LYS A 138 -28.36 -11.93 -7.49
N ASN A 139 -27.61 -12.69 -8.27
CA ASN A 139 -26.70 -13.71 -7.77
C ASN A 139 -25.52 -13.07 -7.01
N ALA A 140 -24.91 -12.03 -7.57
CA ALA A 140 -23.85 -11.28 -6.88
C ALA A 140 -24.32 -10.69 -5.54
N LEU A 141 -25.53 -10.12 -5.50
CA LEU A 141 -26.12 -9.59 -4.27
C LEU A 141 -26.34 -10.70 -3.24
N LYS A 142 -26.86 -11.87 -3.66
CA LYS A 142 -27.08 -13.03 -2.79
C LYS A 142 -25.80 -13.47 -2.08
N TYR A 143 -24.67 -13.52 -2.78
CA TYR A 143 -23.38 -13.87 -2.18
C TYR A 143 -22.79 -12.75 -1.31
N THR A 144 -23.08 -11.49 -1.63
CA THR A 144 -22.66 -10.32 -0.83
C THR A 144 -23.38 -10.24 0.51
N VAL A 145 -24.62 -10.75 0.62
CA VAL A 145 -25.40 -10.74 1.86
C VAL A 145 -24.64 -11.39 3.03
N GLY A 146 -23.82 -12.42 2.78
CA GLY A 146 -22.99 -13.03 3.82
C GLY A 146 -22.02 -12.04 4.47
N PHE A 147 -21.35 -11.20 3.67
CA PHE A 147 -20.44 -10.16 4.17
C PHE A 147 -21.21 -9.02 4.84
N ALA A 148 -22.39 -8.67 4.32
CA ALA A 148 -23.28 -7.70 4.94
C ALA A 148 -23.74 -8.15 6.34
N ILE A 149 -24.08 -9.43 6.51
CA ILE A 149 -24.43 -10.01 7.82
C ILE A 149 -23.26 -9.88 8.80
N VAL A 150 -22.03 -10.20 8.38
CA VAL A 150 -20.84 -10.03 9.24
C VAL A 150 -20.68 -8.57 9.64
N CYS A 151 -20.85 -7.62 8.73
CA CYS A 151 -20.79 -6.19 9.02
C CYS A 151 -21.86 -5.76 10.04
N VAL A 152 -23.11 -6.21 9.86
CA VAL A 152 -24.21 -5.94 10.80
C VAL A 152 -23.89 -6.52 12.18
N VAL A 153 -23.37 -7.75 12.25
CA VAL A 153 -22.98 -8.37 13.53
C VAL A 153 -21.88 -7.56 14.22
N LEU A 154 -20.84 -7.13 13.50
CA LEU A 154 -19.78 -6.28 14.07
C LEU A 154 -20.35 -4.95 14.60
N LEU A 155 -21.23 -4.30 13.84
CA LEU A 155 -21.87 -3.05 14.25
C LEU A 155 -22.79 -3.25 15.47
N LEU A 156 -23.55 -4.36 15.52
CA LEU A 156 -24.41 -4.69 16.66
C LEU A 156 -23.60 -4.97 17.93
N ILE A 157 -22.51 -5.74 17.82
CA ILE A 157 -21.61 -6.00 18.96
C ILE A 157 -21.03 -4.67 19.47
N GLY A 158 -20.56 -3.81 18.56
CA GLY A 158 -20.02 -2.51 18.93
C GLY A 158 -21.05 -1.56 19.55
N GLY A 159 -22.29 -1.60 19.04
CA GLY A 159 -23.41 -0.81 19.58
C GLY A 159 -23.90 -1.30 20.94
N GLN A 160 -23.78 -2.60 21.24
CA GLN A 160 -24.17 -3.20 22.52
C GLN A 160 -23.04 -3.26 23.56
N GLY A 161 -21.78 -3.14 23.14
CA GLY A 161 -20.60 -3.28 23.99
C GLY A 161 -20.41 -2.19 25.06
N HIS A 162 -21.20 -1.12 25.04
CA HIS A 162 -21.23 -0.08 26.09
C HIS A 162 -22.36 -0.32 27.10
N ILE A 163 -22.59 -1.57 27.51
CA ILE A 163 -23.43 -1.89 28.67
C ILE A 163 -22.50 -2.18 29.84
N SER A 164 -22.04 -1.12 30.51
CA SER A 164 -21.60 -1.22 31.90
C SER A 164 -22.51 -0.37 32.76
N ASN A 165 -23.25 -1.09 33.62
CA ASN A 165 -24.00 -0.63 34.79
C ASN A 165 -25.27 0.19 34.53
N GLY A 166 -26.26 -0.51 33.98
CA GLY A 166 -27.63 -0.45 34.50
C GLY A 166 -28.59 0.47 33.77
N PHE A 167 -29.06 0.08 32.58
CA PHE A 167 -30.44 0.30 32.10
C PHE A 167 -30.74 -0.73 30.98
N PRO A 168 -31.97 -1.25 30.87
CA PRO A 168 -32.27 -2.36 29.98
C PRO A 168 -32.35 -1.90 28.52
N VAL A 169 -31.92 -2.82 27.65
CA VAL A 169 -32.21 -2.94 26.22
C VAL A 169 -33.46 -2.15 25.78
N VAL A 170 -33.27 -1.15 24.92
CA VAL A 170 -34.15 -0.64 23.83
C VAL A 170 -33.77 0.82 23.57
N LEU A 171 -32.82 1.01 22.65
CA LEU A 171 -32.75 2.05 21.60
C LEU A 171 -31.34 1.96 21.01
N LEU A 172 -31.22 1.87 19.68
CA LEU A 172 -29.96 2.24 19.03
C LEU A 172 -29.56 3.62 19.60
N PRO A 173 -28.37 3.81 20.18
CA PRO A 173 -27.94 5.14 20.56
C PRO A 173 -27.99 6.00 19.29
N ALA A 174 -28.54 7.22 19.42
CA ALA A 174 -28.61 8.18 18.32
C ALA A 174 -27.23 8.48 17.69
N ASP A 175 -26.15 8.12 18.39
CA ASP A 175 -24.77 8.21 17.92
C ASP A 175 -24.26 6.81 17.56
N GLY A 176 -24.28 6.43 16.28
CA GLY A 176 -23.70 5.17 15.76
C GLY A 176 -22.16 5.05 15.90
N LEU A 177 -21.56 5.90 16.72
CA LEU A 177 -20.14 6.08 16.92
C LEU A 177 -19.44 4.88 17.61
N PRO A 178 -20.02 4.29 18.68
CA PRO A 178 -19.41 3.12 19.35
C PRO A 178 -19.41 1.89 18.44
N ALA A 179 -20.45 1.73 17.62
CA ALA A 179 -20.56 0.65 16.65
C ALA A 179 -19.48 0.75 15.57
N LEU A 180 -19.27 1.97 15.04
CA LEU A 180 -18.26 2.24 14.03
C LEU A 180 -16.85 2.03 14.60
N SER A 181 -16.54 2.58 15.77
CA SER A 181 -15.21 2.47 16.37
C SER A 181 -14.83 1.01 16.67
N PHE A 182 -15.76 0.19 17.17
CA PHE A 182 -15.54 -1.25 17.38
C PHE A 182 -15.31 -1.99 16.06
N SER A 183 -16.12 -1.71 15.03
CA SER A 183 -16.00 -2.35 13.72
C SER A 183 -14.66 -2.02 13.06
N ILE A 184 -14.25 -0.75 13.13
CA ILE A 184 -12.95 -0.28 12.66
C ILE A 184 -11.81 -0.91 13.47
N SER A 185 -11.93 -1.03 14.79
CA SER A 185 -10.93 -1.69 15.64
C SER A 185 -10.79 -3.19 15.34
N SER A 186 -11.89 -3.86 15.00
CA SER A 186 -11.85 -5.25 14.54
C SER A 186 -11.12 -5.35 13.20
N LEU A 187 -11.33 -4.38 12.32
CA LEU A 187 -10.72 -4.33 11.00
C LEU A 187 -9.21 -3.97 11.07
N THR A 188 -8.81 -3.09 12.00
CA THR A 188 -7.38 -2.78 12.25
C THR A 188 -6.62 -3.99 12.79
N LEU A 189 -7.27 -4.88 13.54
CA LEU A 189 -6.68 -6.14 13.99
C LEU A 189 -6.37 -7.06 12.80
N ILE A 190 -7.30 -7.20 11.85
CA ILE A 190 -7.05 -7.92 10.60
C ILE A 190 -5.95 -7.21 9.79
N GLY A 191 -5.97 -5.88 9.76
CA GLY A 191 -4.94 -5.04 9.15
C GLY A 191 -3.55 -5.27 9.75
N MET A 192 -3.44 -5.51 11.05
CA MET A 192 -2.17 -5.86 11.72
C MET A 192 -1.56 -7.11 11.11
N LEU A 193 -2.35 -8.17 10.90
CA LEU A 193 -1.88 -9.40 10.26
C LEU A 193 -1.41 -9.13 8.82
N ALA A 194 -2.14 -8.26 8.09
CA ALA A 194 -1.75 -7.83 6.75
C ALA A 194 -0.44 -7.01 6.75
N VAL A 195 -0.21 -6.17 7.75
CA VAL A 195 1.04 -5.40 7.91
C VAL A 195 2.22 -6.32 8.22
N ILE A 196 2.05 -7.26 9.15
CA ILE A 196 3.09 -8.24 9.50
C ILE A 196 3.47 -9.08 8.28
N THR A 197 2.50 -9.52 7.48
CA THR A 197 2.76 -10.37 6.32
C THR A 197 3.31 -9.58 5.13
N TYR A 198 2.62 -8.52 4.71
CA TYR A 198 2.94 -7.82 3.47
C TYR A 198 3.84 -6.61 3.66
N THR A 199 3.63 -5.78 4.69
CA THR A 199 4.45 -4.59 4.91
C THR A 199 5.84 -4.97 5.39
N ALA A 200 5.98 -5.88 6.36
CA ALA A 200 7.30 -6.32 6.83
C ALA A 200 8.10 -7.01 5.72
N TYR A 201 7.47 -7.90 4.94
CA TYR A 201 8.09 -8.48 3.75
C TYR A 201 8.44 -7.41 2.71
N GLY A 202 7.55 -6.44 2.50
CA GLY A 202 7.72 -5.29 1.62
C GLY A 202 8.94 -4.44 1.95
N MET A 203 9.11 -4.09 3.24
CA MET A 203 10.24 -3.32 3.77
C MET A 203 11.58 -4.00 3.51
N SER A 204 11.62 -5.34 3.51
CA SER A 204 12.84 -6.10 3.20
C SER A 204 13.04 -6.30 1.69
N VAL A 205 11.98 -6.66 0.95
CA VAL A 205 12.12 -7.07 -0.46
C VAL A 205 12.28 -5.88 -1.41
N LEU A 206 11.73 -4.71 -1.09
CA LEU A 206 11.85 -3.50 -1.91
C LEU A 206 13.32 -3.06 -2.06
N PRO A 207 14.09 -2.84 -0.97
CA PRO A 207 15.50 -2.49 -1.08
C PRO A 207 16.33 -3.61 -1.71
N LEU A 208 16.08 -4.88 -1.35
CA LEU A 208 16.81 -6.01 -1.93
C LEU A 208 16.62 -6.10 -3.44
N ASN A 209 15.41 -5.85 -3.95
CA ASN A 209 15.16 -5.80 -5.40
C ASN A 209 15.83 -4.60 -6.08
N LEU A 210 15.98 -3.47 -5.38
CA LEU A 210 16.69 -2.30 -5.89
C LEU A 210 18.21 -2.57 -6.00
N ILE A 211 18.80 -3.22 -4.99
CA ILE A 211 20.22 -3.58 -4.96
C ILE A 211 20.52 -4.68 -5.98
N LYS A 212 19.77 -5.79 -5.93
CA LYS A 212 19.91 -6.91 -6.88
C LYS A 212 19.68 -6.43 -8.31
N GLY A 213 18.77 -5.48 -8.49
CA GLY A 213 18.34 -4.92 -9.76
C GLY A 213 17.86 -5.97 -10.77
N THR A 214 17.55 -5.53 -11.99
CA THR A 214 17.32 -6.44 -13.11
C THR A 214 18.66 -6.94 -13.64
N ARG A 215 18.76 -8.22 -14.02
CA ARG A 215 19.94 -8.75 -14.73
C ARG A 215 20.22 -7.83 -15.93
N SER A 216 21.47 -7.45 -16.13
CA SER A 216 21.78 -6.47 -17.19
C SER A 216 21.49 -7.11 -18.54
N VAL A 217 20.82 -6.36 -19.42
CA VAL A 217 20.51 -6.80 -20.80
C VAL A 217 21.80 -7.17 -21.54
N VAL A 218 22.90 -6.46 -21.26
CA VAL A 218 24.24 -6.73 -21.80
C VAL A 218 24.77 -8.10 -21.36
N TYR A 219 24.62 -8.47 -20.07
CA TYR A 219 25.07 -9.78 -19.59
C TYR A 219 24.16 -10.90 -20.10
N GLU A 220 22.84 -10.69 -20.17
CA GLU A 220 21.92 -11.65 -20.80
C GLU A 220 22.21 -11.83 -22.29
N ARG A 221 22.67 -10.79 -22.98
CA ARG A 221 23.11 -10.89 -24.38
C ARG A 221 24.42 -11.65 -24.49
N LEU A 222 25.40 -11.37 -23.63
CA LEU A 222 26.69 -12.05 -23.64
C LEU A 222 26.50 -13.56 -23.42
N GLU A 223 25.74 -13.94 -22.39
CA GLU A 223 25.37 -15.34 -22.13
C GLU A 223 24.60 -15.95 -23.30
N ASN A 224 23.62 -15.25 -23.88
CA ASN A 224 22.89 -15.76 -25.04
C ASN A 224 23.76 -15.83 -26.31
N THR A 225 24.89 -15.14 -26.38
CA THR A 225 25.85 -15.23 -27.48
C THR A 225 26.76 -16.44 -27.27
N GLU A 226 27.26 -16.63 -26.06
CA GLU A 226 28.02 -17.82 -25.63
C GLU A 226 27.20 -19.11 -25.84
N ASP A 227 25.92 -19.12 -25.44
CA ASP A 227 25.00 -20.24 -25.69
C ASP A 227 24.80 -20.54 -27.19
N ILE A 228 24.81 -19.51 -28.05
CA ILE A 228 24.69 -19.69 -29.51
C ILE A 228 25.97 -20.33 -30.05
N ASP A 229 27.12 -19.82 -29.65
CA ASP A 229 28.43 -20.31 -30.10
C ASP A 229 28.63 -21.78 -29.68
N ASP A 230 28.24 -22.14 -28.45
CA ASP A 230 28.29 -23.51 -27.95
C ASP A 230 27.40 -24.47 -28.75
N VAL A 231 26.18 -24.04 -29.07
CA VAL A 231 25.24 -24.84 -29.86
C VAL A 231 25.69 -24.96 -31.31
N GLU A 232 26.21 -23.89 -31.91
CA GLU A 232 26.79 -23.91 -33.27
C GLU A 232 27.99 -24.86 -33.34
N HIS A 233 28.90 -24.80 -32.36
CA HIS A 233 30.03 -25.72 -32.27
C HIS A 233 29.60 -27.18 -32.13
N GLN A 234 28.53 -27.46 -31.36
CA GLN A 234 27.96 -28.82 -31.28
C GLN A 234 27.36 -29.29 -32.60
N ILE A 235 26.67 -28.40 -33.32
CA ILE A 235 26.12 -28.70 -34.65
C ILE A 235 27.25 -28.97 -35.64
N GLU A 236 28.31 -28.17 -35.64
CA GLU A 236 29.49 -28.37 -36.50
C GLU A 236 30.20 -29.69 -36.18
N LYS A 237 30.39 -30.02 -34.90
CA LYS A 237 30.96 -31.30 -34.47
C LYS A 237 30.10 -32.51 -34.86
N LEU A 238 28.78 -32.34 -34.95
CA LEU A 238 27.87 -33.37 -35.46
C LEU A 238 27.90 -33.47 -36.99
N LYS A 239 28.04 -32.33 -37.68
CA LYS A 239 28.16 -32.26 -39.14
C LYS A 239 29.50 -32.79 -39.65
N SER A 240 30.60 -32.56 -38.92
CA SER A 240 31.92 -33.08 -39.29
C SER A 240 31.99 -34.62 -39.22
N LYS A 241 31.21 -35.27 -38.34
CA LYS A 241 31.03 -36.74 -38.38
C LYS A 241 30.39 -37.24 -39.68
N CYS A 242 29.80 -36.35 -40.46
CA CYS A 242 29.18 -36.62 -41.75
C CYS A 242 30.07 -36.24 -42.95
N GLU A 243 31.23 -35.62 -42.74
CA GLU A 243 32.14 -35.22 -43.84
C GLU A 243 32.64 -36.42 -44.66
N ASP A 244 32.76 -37.59 -44.03
CA ASP A 244 33.18 -38.84 -44.69
C ASP A 244 32.11 -39.44 -45.64
N GLY A 245 31.02 -38.71 -45.92
CA GLY A 245 29.93 -39.15 -46.82
C GLY A 245 28.99 -40.21 -46.22
N ARG A 246 29.20 -40.59 -44.95
CA ARG A 246 28.32 -41.53 -44.23
C ARG A 246 27.06 -40.82 -43.74
N PRO A 247 25.86 -41.41 -43.88
CA PRO A 247 24.65 -40.80 -43.36
C PRO A 247 24.65 -40.78 -41.82
N LEU A 248 24.23 -39.66 -41.22
CA LEU A 248 24.02 -39.53 -39.77
C LEU A 248 23.11 -40.65 -39.23
N SER A 249 23.49 -41.19 -38.07
CA SER A 249 22.64 -42.12 -37.30
C SER A 249 21.28 -41.48 -37.00
N SER A 250 20.22 -42.29 -36.90
CA SER A 250 18.86 -41.82 -36.58
C SER A 250 18.81 -41.02 -35.28
N ARG A 251 19.60 -41.41 -34.28
CA ARG A 251 19.77 -40.69 -33.02
C ARG A 251 20.49 -39.36 -33.18
N ASP A 252 21.52 -39.31 -34.01
CA ASP A 252 22.27 -38.08 -34.26
C ASP A 252 21.46 -37.07 -35.10
N ARG A 253 20.60 -37.55 -36.01
CA ARG A 253 19.62 -36.71 -36.72
C ARG A 253 18.60 -36.07 -35.77
N ALA A 254 18.08 -36.83 -34.81
CA ALA A 254 17.15 -36.30 -33.81
C ALA A 254 17.82 -35.24 -32.93
N ASN A 255 19.06 -35.49 -32.47
CA ASN A 255 19.84 -34.51 -31.71
C ASN A 255 20.11 -33.24 -32.52
N LEU A 256 20.44 -33.37 -33.81
CA LEU A 256 20.68 -32.24 -34.69
C LEU A 256 19.43 -31.36 -34.85
N GLN A 257 18.25 -31.97 -35.02
CA GLN A 257 16.98 -31.23 -35.07
C GLN A 257 16.66 -30.52 -33.74
N GLU A 258 16.95 -31.14 -32.60
CA GLU A 258 16.78 -30.51 -31.29
C GLU A 258 17.71 -29.29 -31.12
N LEU A 259 18.98 -29.44 -31.49
CA LEU A 259 19.98 -28.36 -31.45
C LEU A 259 19.61 -27.20 -32.37
N GLU A 260 19.16 -27.47 -33.60
CA GLU A 260 18.66 -26.45 -34.52
C GLU A 260 17.42 -25.73 -33.97
N GLY A 261 16.52 -26.46 -33.31
CA GLY A 261 15.37 -25.88 -32.60
C GLY A 261 15.78 -24.95 -31.46
N LYS A 262 16.74 -25.37 -30.62
CA LYS A 262 17.31 -24.53 -29.54
C LYS A 262 17.95 -23.27 -30.11
N LEU A 263 18.74 -23.40 -31.17
CA LEU A 263 19.40 -22.28 -31.85
C LEU A 263 18.38 -21.26 -32.40
N GLN A 264 17.25 -21.71 -32.96
CA GLN A 264 16.18 -20.80 -33.38
C GLN A 264 15.57 -20.02 -32.21
N VAL A 265 15.38 -20.66 -31.05
CA VAL A 265 14.88 -20.00 -29.84
C VAL A 265 15.89 -18.98 -29.30
N LEU A 266 17.17 -19.35 -29.23
CA LEU A 266 18.26 -18.48 -28.79
C LEU A 266 18.43 -17.27 -29.72
N ARG A 267 18.35 -17.45 -31.05
CA ARG A 267 18.37 -16.32 -32.01
C ARG A 267 17.14 -15.42 -31.90
N ARG A 268 15.95 -15.97 -31.61
CA ARG A 268 14.76 -15.16 -31.32
C ARG A 268 14.95 -14.33 -30.05
N ARG A 269 15.47 -14.93 -28.99
CA ARG A 269 15.78 -14.25 -27.73
C ARG A 269 16.84 -13.15 -27.93
N GLY A 270 17.90 -13.45 -28.69
CA GLY A 270 18.95 -12.50 -29.06
C GLY A 270 18.41 -11.27 -29.78
N ARG A 271 17.52 -11.46 -30.78
CA ARG A 271 16.85 -10.33 -31.47
C ARG A 271 16.02 -9.46 -30.53
N HIS A 272 15.31 -10.05 -29.56
CA HIS A 272 14.58 -9.28 -28.55
C HIS A 272 15.50 -8.50 -27.63
N LEU A 273 16.64 -9.08 -27.23
CA LEU A 273 17.67 -8.41 -26.42
C LEU A 273 18.32 -7.25 -27.18
N ASP A 274 18.59 -7.42 -28.47
CA ASP A 274 19.20 -6.39 -29.34
C ASP A 274 18.25 -5.20 -29.57
N ILE A 275 16.95 -5.46 -29.76
CA ILE A 275 15.91 -4.43 -29.78
C ILE A 275 15.79 -3.73 -28.42
N ALA A 276 15.93 -4.47 -27.32
CA ALA A 276 15.89 -3.89 -25.98
C ALA A 276 17.14 -3.03 -25.69
N GLU A 277 18.31 -3.39 -26.21
CA GLU A 277 19.57 -2.66 -26.08
C GLU A 277 19.53 -1.32 -26.83
N ARG A 278 18.96 -1.29 -28.04
CA ARG A 278 18.80 -0.04 -28.83
C ARG A 278 17.90 1.01 -28.18
N ASN A 279 17.09 0.65 -27.20
CA ASN A 279 16.24 1.61 -26.49
C ASN A 279 17.08 2.49 -25.55
N CYS A 280 17.05 3.81 -25.77
CA CYS A 280 17.72 4.83 -24.94
C CYS A 280 17.49 4.65 -23.42
N CYS A 281 16.33 4.12 -23.02
CA CYS A 281 15.98 3.80 -21.64
C CYS A 281 16.91 2.80 -20.94
N THR A 282 17.60 1.90 -21.65
CA THR A 282 18.54 0.94 -21.03
C THR A 282 19.87 1.60 -20.69
N LYS A 283 20.35 2.53 -21.54
CA LYS A 283 21.57 3.32 -21.31
C LYS A 283 21.42 4.26 -20.11
N VAL A 284 20.28 4.96 -20.03
CA VAL A 284 19.90 5.75 -18.84
C VAL A 284 19.68 4.84 -17.62
N GLY A 285 19.10 3.66 -17.83
CA GLY A 285 18.90 2.66 -16.78
C GLY A 285 20.20 2.11 -16.17
N SER A 286 21.28 2.04 -16.97
CA SER A 286 22.63 1.64 -16.54
C SER A 286 23.31 2.75 -15.74
N ALA A 287 23.21 4.00 -16.19
CA ALA A 287 23.74 5.17 -15.46
C ALA A 287 23.03 5.38 -14.10
N LEU A 288 21.74 5.05 -14.00
CA LEU A 288 20.97 5.09 -12.75
C LEU A 288 21.22 3.88 -11.84
N ARG A 289 22.05 2.90 -12.23
CA ARG A 289 22.33 1.71 -11.42
C ARG A 289 23.00 2.02 -10.07
N PRO A 290 24.09 2.81 -9.99
CA PRO A 290 24.67 3.19 -8.70
C PRO A 290 23.63 3.90 -7.82
N LEU A 291 22.84 4.81 -8.39
CA LEU A 291 21.76 5.51 -7.67
C LEU A 291 20.73 4.52 -7.10
N LYS A 292 20.30 3.51 -7.86
CA LYS A 292 19.38 2.46 -7.38
C LYS A 292 19.97 1.64 -6.22
N ILE A 293 21.26 1.33 -6.27
CA ILE A 293 21.93 0.59 -5.19
C ILE A 293 22.02 1.45 -3.94
N THR A 294 22.45 2.71 -4.06
CA THR A 294 22.50 3.67 -2.95
C THR A 294 21.12 3.85 -2.32
N LEU A 295 20.08 4.01 -3.15
CA LEU A 295 18.70 4.15 -2.70
C LEU A 295 18.17 2.86 -2.04
N GLY A 296 18.61 1.68 -2.51
CA GLY A 296 18.35 0.40 -1.85
C GLY A 296 19.00 0.32 -0.47
N ILE A 297 20.27 0.68 -0.33
CA ILE A 297 20.98 0.72 0.96
C ILE A 297 20.29 1.70 1.92
N PHE A 298 19.92 2.89 1.44
CA PHE A 298 19.17 3.87 2.21
C PHE A 298 17.86 3.29 2.75
N PHE A 299 17.08 2.59 1.92
CA PHE A 299 15.84 1.95 2.38
C PHE A 299 16.06 0.80 3.37
N ILE A 300 17.19 0.07 3.32
CA ILE A 300 17.55 -0.90 4.37
C ILE A 300 17.76 -0.18 5.70
N LEU A 301 18.50 0.93 5.70
CA LEU A 301 18.73 1.73 6.91
C LEU A 301 17.43 2.27 7.50
N VAL A 302 16.54 2.77 6.64
CA VAL A 302 15.20 3.24 7.05
C VAL A 302 14.35 2.11 7.61
N ALA A 303 14.35 0.93 6.98
CA ALA A 303 13.64 -0.25 7.50
C ALA A 303 14.18 -0.68 8.88
N LEU A 304 15.50 -0.64 9.07
CA LEU A 304 16.14 -0.94 10.34
C LEU A 304 15.77 0.10 11.41
N LEU A 305 15.78 1.39 11.06
CA LEU A 305 15.35 2.48 11.95
C LEU A 305 13.91 2.26 12.44
N PHE A 306 12.97 1.95 11.54
CA PHE A 306 11.59 1.65 11.94
C PHE A 306 11.47 0.40 12.79
N THR A 307 12.24 -0.65 12.48
CA THR A 307 12.26 -1.87 13.27
C THR A 307 12.71 -1.59 14.70
N VAL A 308 13.80 -0.85 14.87
CA VAL A 308 14.33 -0.45 16.18
C VAL A 308 13.35 0.48 16.91
N ALA A 309 12.78 1.47 16.23
CA ALA A 309 11.82 2.40 16.80
C ALA A 309 10.55 1.68 17.32
N LEU A 310 9.94 0.82 16.48
CA LEU A 310 8.76 0.03 16.88
C LEU A 310 9.10 -0.96 18.00
N PHE A 311 10.28 -1.58 17.96
CA PHE A 311 10.71 -2.50 19.01
C PHE A 311 10.87 -1.77 20.35
N ILE A 312 11.58 -0.65 20.38
CA ILE A 312 11.78 0.18 21.57
C ILE A 312 10.45 0.65 22.14
N SER A 313 9.54 1.18 21.31
CA SER A 313 8.26 1.69 21.79
C SER A 313 7.33 0.58 22.30
N ASN A 314 7.33 -0.60 21.69
CA ASN A 314 6.56 -1.72 22.22
C ASN A 314 7.20 -2.33 23.48
N LEU A 315 8.53 -2.33 23.58
CA LEU A 315 9.24 -2.74 24.79
C LEU A 315 8.94 -1.80 25.95
N ASP A 316 8.93 -0.49 25.71
CA ASP A 316 8.56 0.51 26.72
C ASP A 316 7.11 0.31 27.19
N LYS A 317 6.18 0.02 26.28
CA LYS A 317 4.78 -0.33 26.61
C LYS A 317 4.70 -1.60 27.46
N ALA A 318 5.52 -2.60 27.16
CA ALA A 318 5.51 -3.87 27.89
C ALA A 318 6.08 -3.74 29.32
N LEU A 319 7.10 -2.90 29.51
CA LEU A 319 7.81 -2.76 30.79
C LEU A 319 7.18 -1.74 31.73
N HIS A 320 6.68 -0.61 31.20
CA HIS A 320 6.32 0.56 32.00
C HIS A 320 4.83 0.92 31.96
N SER A 321 4.01 0.15 31.26
CA SER A 321 2.58 0.43 31.22
C SER A 321 1.87 0.07 32.54
N ALA A 322 0.78 0.78 32.83
CA ALA A 322 -0.17 0.50 33.91
C ALA A 322 -1.00 -0.80 33.72
N GLY A 323 -0.48 -1.80 33.00
CA GLY A 323 -1.07 -3.12 32.81
C GLY A 323 -2.17 -3.25 31.74
N ILE A 324 -2.84 -4.42 31.73
CA ILE A 324 -3.87 -4.80 30.74
C ILE A 324 -5.16 -3.98 30.93
N SER A 325 -5.51 -3.63 32.17
CA SER A 325 -6.73 -2.89 32.51
C SER A 325 -6.74 -1.44 32.00
N SER A 326 -5.57 -0.87 31.71
CA SER A 326 -5.40 0.48 31.17
C SER A 326 -5.10 0.50 29.67
N GLY A 327 -5.18 -0.65 28.97
CA GLY A 327 -4.96 -0.70 27.53
C GLY A 327 -3.52 -0.41 27.09
N PHE A 328 -2.55 -0.68 27.95
CA PHE A 328 -1.12 -0.43 27.73
C PHE A 328 -0.72 1.06 27.56
N ILE A 329 -1.44 2.00 28.20
CA ILE A 329 -1.13 3.44 28.11
C ILE A 329 0.13 3.77 28.92
N ILE A 330 1.08 4.46 28.27
CA ILE A 330 2.28 5.00 28.90
C ILE A 330 2.06 6.48 29.22
N PHE A 331 2.17 6.85 30.49
CA PHE A 331 2.04 8.25 30.94
C PHE A 331 3.35 9.05 30.84
N GLY A 332 4.49 8.38 30.64
CA GLY A 332 5.80 9.00 30.41
C GLY A 332 6.77 8.02 29.74
N THR A 333 7.42 8.45 28.67
CA THR A 333 8.42 7.64 27.95
C THR A 333 9.76 7.68 28.69
N ASN A 334 10.19 6.56 29.26
CA ASN A 334 11.53 6.48 29.86
C ASN A 334 12.60 6.08 28.85
N ILE A 335 12.22 5.40 27.76
CA ILE A 335 13.15 4.96 26.72
C ILE A 335 12.99 5.83 25.47
N THR A 336 14.07 6.51 25.10
CA THR A 336 14.11 7.41 23.94
C THR A 336 13.98 6.64 22.63
N ASN A 337 12.91 6.90 21.87
CA ASN A 337 12.73 6.34 20.53
C ASN A 337 13.48 7.22 19.50
N PRO A 338 14.40 6.65 18.68
CA PRO A 338 15.24 7.42 17.77
C PRO A 338 14.46 8.19 16.70
N LEU A 339 13.34 7.64 16.22
CA LEU A 339 12.51 8.31 15.23
C LEU A 339 11.70 9.45 15.85
N ASN A 340 11.22 9.27 17.08
CA ASN A 340 10.53 10.31 17.84
C ASN A 340 11.44 11.52 18.04
N GLU A 341 12.67 11.31 18.51
CA GLU A 341 13.66 12.39 18.66
C GLU A 341 13.98 13.08 17.33
N LEU A 342 14.16 12.30 16.25
CA LEU A 342 14.43 12.86 14.94
C LEU A 342 13.30 13.82 14.50
N LEU A 343 12.04 13.43 14.68
CA LEU A 343 10.89 14.27 14.34
C LEU A 343 10.83 15.53 15.21
N LEU A 344 11.10 15.42 16.52
CA LEU A 344 11.13 16.56 17.44
C LEU A 344 12.28 17.54 17.14
N VAL A 345 13.45 17.05 16.72
CA VAL A 345 14.59 17.90 16.34
C VAL A 345 14.34 18.64 15.03
N LEU A 346 13.58 18.04 14.11
CA LEU A 346 13.26 18.64 12.81
C LEU A 346 12.08 19.63 12.88
N GLN A 347 11.25 19.53 13.92
CA GLN A 347 10.05 20.34 14.12
C GLN A 347 10.27 21.87 14.15
N PRO A 348 11.37 22.43 14.70
CA PRO A 348 11.63 23.87 14.63
C PRO A 348 11.85 24.40 13.21
N VAL A 349 12.27 23.54 12.27
CA VAL A 349 12.56 23.91 10.87
C VAL A 349 11.32 23.62 10.02
N PHE A 350 10.36 24.55 10.05
CA PHE A 350 9.14 24.43 9.26
C PHE A 350 9.45 24.37 7.74
N PRO A 351 8.89 23.42 6.95
CA PRO A 351 7.92 22.36 7.27
C PRO A 351 8.52 20.92 7.23
N LEU A 352 9.76 20.75 7.68
CA LEU A 352 10.56 19.54 7.41
C LEU A 352 10.01 18.29 8.13
N ASP A 353 9.54 18.43 9.36
CA ASP A 353 8.87 17.37 10.13
C ASP A 353 7.60 16.84 9.44
N TYR A 354 6.77 17.74 8.88
CA TYR A 354 5.57 17.36 8.12
C TYR A 354 5.90 16.64 6.81
N ILE A 355 6.96 17.08 6.12
CA ILE A 355 7.48 16.37 4.95
C ILE A 355 7.95 14.98 5.37
N LEU A 356 8.68 14.87 6.48
CA LEU A 356 9.20 13.59 6.96
C LEU A 356 8.07 12.61 7.33
N ILE A 357 7.06 13.03 8.10
CA ILE A 357 5.93 12.15 8.45
C ILE A 357 5.12 11.73 7.21
N THR A 358 4.99 12.62 6.22
CA THR A 358 4.36 12.29 4.92
C THR A 358 5.19 11.28 4.12
N VAL A 359 6.52 11.40 4.14
CA VAL A 359 7.42 10.42 3.51
C VAL A 359 7.35 9.08 4.24
N ILE A 360 7.25 9.07 5.58
CA ILE A 360 7.10 7.86 6.39
C ILE A 360 5.77 7.15 6.07
N THR A 361 4.65 7.88 6.03
CA THR A 361 3.34 7.29 5.70
C THR A 361 3.33 6.72 4.28
N MET A 362 3.85 7.46 3.31
CA MET A 362 3.96 6.99 1.93
C MET A 362 4.92 5.80 1.80
N TYR A 363 6.00 5.76 2.59
CA TYR A 363 6.91 4.62 2.62
C TYR A 363 6.20 3.34 3.05
N PHE A 364 5.37 3.38 4.10
CA PHE A 364 4.59 2.20 4.52
C PHE A 364 3.66 1.73 3.40
N VAL A 365 2.91 2.64 2.78
CA VAL A 365 2.03 2.31 1.65
C VAL A 365 2.79 1.68 0.48
N VAL A 366 3.91 2.28 0.06
CA VAL A 366 4.72 1.80 -1.07
C VAL A 366 5.36 0.44 -0.77
N THR A 367 5.86 0.24 0.44
CA THR A 367 6.44 -1.05 0.84
C THR A 367 5.37 -2.14 0.93
N SER A 368 4.18 -1.86 1.45
CA SER A 368 3.05 -2.79 1.42
C SER A 368 2.66 -3.19 0.01
N MET A 369 2.53 -2.22 -0.91
CA MET A 369 2.25 -2.51 -2.33
C MET A 369 3.34 -3.39 -2.95
N ALA A 370 4.61 -3.12 -2.66
CA ALA A 370 5.73 -3.92 -3.15
C ALA A 370 5.73 -5.34 -2.55
N GLY A 371 5.36 -5.47 -1.27
CA GLY A 371 5.21 -6.74 -0.56
C GLY A 371 4.11 -7.61 -1.18
N ILE A 372 2.90 -7.08 -1.31
CA ILE A 372 1.76 -7.76 -1.95
C ILE A 372 2.12 -8.20 -3.37
N ARG A 373 2.78 -7.33 -4.14
CA ARG A 373 3.18 -7.63 -5.52
C ARG A 373 4.19 -8.79 -5.61
N ASN A 374 5.22 -8.78 -4.77
CA ASN A 374 6.31 -9.74 -4.86
C ASN A 374 5.94 -11.10 -4.24
N MET A 375 5.23 -11.10 -3.11
CA MET A 375 4.76 -12.31 -2.44
C MET A 375 3.55 -12.95 -3.15
N GLY A 376 2.69 -12.12 -3.77
CA GLY A 376 1.36 -12.52 -4.23
C GLY A 376 0.35 -12.48 -3.09
N ILE A 377 -0.93 -12.75 -3.39
CA ILE A 377 -2.00 -12.79 -2.38
C ILE A 377 -2.11 -14.22 -1.87
N TRP A 378 -1.88 -14.39 -0.57
CA TRP A 378 -1.97 -15.66 0.14
C TRP A 378 -3.25 -15.72 0.96
N PHE A 379 -3.87 -16.89 0.98
CA PHE A 379 -4.94 -17.22 1.90
C PHE A 379 -4.51 -18.46 2.68
N PHE A 380 -4.23 -18.28 3.98
CA PHE A 380 -3.53 -19.25 4.82
C PHE A 380 -2.19 -19.70 4.18
N TRP A 381 -2.11 -20.92 3.66
CA TRP A 381 -0.90 -21.49 3.05
C TRP A 381 -0.98 -21.64 1.53
N ILE A 382 -2.08 -21.22 0.90
CA ILE A 382 -2.27 -21.35 -0.54
C ILE A 382 -2.12 -19.97 -1.19
N ARG A 383 -1.26 -19.89 -2.21
CA ARG A 383 -1.11 -18.68 -3.02
C ARG A 383 -2.28 -18.59 -4.01
N LEU A 384 -3.29 -17.79 -3.67
CA LEU A 384 -4.50 -17.61 -4.46
C LEU A 384 -4.22 -16.84 -5.76
N TYR A 385 -3.51 -15.71 -5.68
CA TYR A 385 -3.21 -14.88 -6.85
C TYR A 385 -1.74 -14.46 -6.91
N LYS A 386 -1.17 -14.51 -8.12
CA LYS A 386 0.16 -13.95 -8.41
C LYS A 386 0.00 -12.66 -9.22
N ILE A 387 0.41 -11.54 -8.64
CA ILE A 387 0.32 -10.23 -9.31
C ILE A 387 1.45 -10.12 -10.33
N ARG A 388 1.08 -9.88 -11.58
CA ARG A 388 2.03 -9.70 -12.69
C ARG A 388 1.63 -8.47 -13.49
N PRO A 389 2.60 -7.63 -13.90
CA PRO A 389 2.29 -6.46 -14.72
C PRO A 389 1.58 -6.90 -16.00
N LYS A 390 0.50 -6.20 -16.36
CA LYS A 390 -0.34 -6.44 -17.55
C LYS A 390 -1.02 -7.81 -17.65
N LYS A 391 -1.01 -8.62 -16.58
CA LYS A 391 -1.56 -9.99 -16.56
C LYS A 391 -2.31 -10.30 -15.27
N THR A 392 -2.62 -9.29 -14.46
CA THR A 392 -3.36 -9.49 -13.21
C THR A 392 -4.86 -9.45 -13.50
N ARG A 393 -5.58 -10.47 -13.04
CA ARG A 393 -7.05 -10.53 -13.12
C ARG A 393 -7.69 -9.41 -12.29
N PRO A 394 -8.86 -8.88 -12.68
CA PRO A 394 -9.55 -7.82 -11.91
C PRO A 394 -9.80 -8.21 -10.45
N GLN A 395 -10.19 -9.46 -10.18
CA GLN A 395 -10.37 -9.99 -8.82
C GLN A 395 -9.13 -9.85 -7.94
N ALA A 396 -7.96 -10.19 -8.48
CA ALA A 396 -6.70 -10.06 -7.75
C ALA A 396 -6.37 -8.59 -7.45
N LEU A 397 -6.77 -7.65 -8.33
CA LEU A 397 -6.63 -6.22 -8.07
C LEU A 397 -7.61 -5.74 -6.98
N LEU A 398 -8.84 -6.26 -6.96
CA LEU A 398 -9.81 -5.97 -5.90
C LEU A 398 -9.30 -6.44 -4.53
N PHE A 399 -8.78 -7.67 -4.44
CA PHE A 399 -8.17 -8.17 -3.21
C PHE A 399 -6.93 -7.38 -2.79
N LEU A 400 -6.09 -6.96 -3.74
CA LEU A 400 -4.95 -6.07 -3.46
C LEU A 400 -5.43 -4.77 -2.80
N CYS A 401 -6.46 -4.14 -3.37
CA CYS A 401 -7.01 -2.89 -2.83
C CYS A 401 -7.64 -3.12 -1.46
N MET A 402 -8.37 -4.23 -1.26
CA MET A 402 -8.94 -4.60 0.03
C MET A 402 -7.85 -4.76 1.10
N ILE A 403 -6.80 -5.54 0.83
CA ILE A 403 -5.67 -5.72 1.74
C ILE A 403 -4.99 -4.38 2.05
N LEU A 404 -4.81 -3.53 1.04
CA LEU A 404 -4.23 -2.21 1.23
C LEU A 404 -5.09 -1.30 2.12
N LEU A 405 -6.42 -1.33 1.98
CA LEU A 405 -7.33 -0.60 2.87
C LEU A 405 -7.17 -1.03 4.33
N LEU A 406 -7.05 -2.35 4.58
CA LEU A 406 -6.81 -2.89 5.92
C LEU A 406 -5.45 -2.46 6.48
N ILE A 407 -4.42 -2.49 5.64
CA ILE A 407 -3.06 -2.05 5.99
C ILE A 407 -3.03 -0.57 6.36
N VAL A 408 -3.67 0.30 5.56
CA VAL A 408 -3.71 1.74 5.84
C VAL A 408 -4.40 2.00 7.18
N LEU A 409 -5.51 1.32 7.44
CA LEU A 409 -6.25 1.45 8.69
C LEU A 409 -5.36 1.10 9.91
N HIS A 410 -4.61 0.00 9.84
CA HIS A 410 -3.65 -0.35 10.90
C HIS A 410 -2.49 0.64 10.96
N THR A 411 -1.98 1.12 9.82
CA THR A 411 -0.85 2.07 9.76
C THR A 411 -1.18 3.38 10.46
N SER A 412 -2.42 3.86 10.35
CA SER A 412 -2.90 5.04 11.09
C SER A 412 -2.77 4.88 12.60
N TYR A 413 -3.01 3.68 13.14
CA TYR A 413 -2.81 3.39 14.56
C TYR A 413 -1.33 3.13 14.90
N MET A 414 -0.60 2.44 14.03
CA MET A 414 0.81 2.09 14.23
C MET A 414 1.70 3.34 14.38
N ILE A 415 1.36 4.46 13.73
CA ILE A 415 2.15 5.70 13.80
C ILE A 415 2.19 6.28 15.22
N TYR A 416 1.14 6.11 16.03
CA TYR A 416 1.15 6.45 17.46
C TYR A 416 2.17 5.62 18.27
N SER A 417 2.51 4.43 17.80
CA SER A 417 3.58 3.61 18.41
C SER A 417 4.95 3.94 17.82
N LEU A 418 5.00 4.53 16.63
CA LEU A 418 6.25 4.83 15.93
C LEU A 418 6.90 6.12 16.46
N ALA A 419 6.10 7.14 16.77
CA ALA A 419 6.56 8.41 17.32
C ALA A 419 5.52 8.99 18.30
N PRO A 420 5.37 8.37 19.50
CA PRO A 420 4.26 8.66 20.41
C PRO A 420 4.19 10.12 20.85
N GLN A 421 5.32 10.73 21.21
CA GLN A 421 5.32 12.12 21.69
C GLN A 421 5.04 13.10 20.54
N TYR A 422 5.68 12.91 19.40
CA TYR A 422 5.46 13.77 18.23
C TYR A 422 4.01 13.75 17.77
N VAL A 423 3.40 12.56 17.66
CA VAL A 423 2.03 12.41 17.16
C VAL A 423 0.98 12.89 18.18
N MET A 424 1.18 12.62 19.47
CA MET A 424 0.20 13.03 20.50
C MET A 424 0.35 14.49 20.94
N TYR A 425 1.58 14.99 21.04
CA TYR A 425 1.88 16.28 21.68
C TYR A 425 2.65 17.25 20.78
N GLY A 426 3.26 16.80 19.68
CA GLY A 426 4.15 17.62 18.85
C GLY A 426 5.29 18.24 19.69
N SER A 427 5.61 19.51 19.45
CA SER A 427 6.63 20.26 20.21
C SER A 427 6.09 20.90 21.50
N GLN A 428 4.85 20.61 21.88
CA GLN A 428 4.18 21.33 22.96
C GLN A 428 4.86 20.99 24.29
N LYS A 429 5.51 21.99 24.89
CA LYS A 429 5.94 21.96 26.29
C LYS A 429 4.91 22.72 27.09
N TYR A 430 3.97 22.01 27.71
CA TYR A 430 3.03 22.62 28.64
C TYR A 430 3.81 23.26 29.78
N LEU A 431 3.58 24.55 30.03
CA LEU A 431 4.12 25.20 31.22
C LEU A 431 3.50 24.51 32.43
N VAL A 432 4.35 24.04 33.35
CA VAL A 432 3.89 23.59 34.67
C VAL A 432 3.29 24.82 35.34
N GLN A 433 1.99 24.79 35.59
CA GLN A 433 1.28 25.84 36.32
C GLN A 433 1.23 25.49 37.79
#